data_AF-A0A0G0CIQ8-F1
#
_entry.id   AF-A0A0G0CIQ8-F1
#
_cell.length_a   1.000
_cell.length_b   1.000
_cell.length_c   1.000
_cell.angle_alpha   90.00
_cell.angle_beta   90.00
_cell.angle_gamma   90.00
#
_symmetry.space_group_name_H-M   'P 1'
#
loop_
_entity.id
_entity.type
_entity.pdbx_description
1 polymer ?
#
loop_
_entity_poly.entity_id
_entity_poly.type
_entity_poly.pdbx_seq_one_letter_code
_entity_poly.pdbx_strand_id
1 'polypeptide(L)'
;MSGVVSGVTGAAPIWNDIMSYLLKGKTPQGLSRPADVIQKQVCSDTGTLPPPEGSGASCPTKLEYFIKGSEPKSQPPGTSQVWIDKNTQDLAKKGQTDNLELKDAVVFTDPTGDQYCLTCPHPTPEVSPTPTP
;
A
#
# COMPACT_ATOMS: atom_id res chain seq x y z
N MET A 1 5.47 -19.11 32.26
CA MET A 1 5.51 -18.64 30.85
C MET A 1 4.22 -17.90 30.55
N SER A 2 4.22 -16.57 30.65
CA SER A 2 3.04 -15.75 30.30
C SER A 2 3.21 -15.34 28.84
N GLY A 3 2.70 -16.15 27.92
CA GLY A 3 2.74 -15.87 26.49
C GLY A 3 1.55 -14.99 26.11
N VAL A 4 1.80 -13.79 25.62
CA VAL A 4 0.76 -12.98 24.97
C VAL A 4 0.38 -13.73 23.69
N VAL A 5 -0.76 -14.41 23.72
CA VAL A 5 -1.29 -15.12 22.56
C VAL A 5 -1.86 -14.08 21.59
N SER A 6 -1.46 -14.14 20.32
CA SER A 6 -1.98 -13.20 19.32
C SER A 6 -3.44 -13.52 19.01
N GLY A 7 -4.20 -12.53 18.51
CA GLY A 7 -5.57 -12.77 18.06
C GLY A 7 -5.68 -13.88 17.01
N VAL A 8 -4.64 -14.06 16.20
CA VAL A 8 -4.57 -15.10 15.14
C VAL A 8 -4.44 -16.50 15.74
N THR A 9 -3.64 -16.69 16.79
CA THR A 9 -3.42 -18.02 17.39
C THR A 9 -4.37 -18.33 18.56
N GLY A 10 -5.06 -17.32 19.10
CA GLY A 10 -6.01 -17.48 20.21
C GLY A 10 -7.47 -17.33 19.80
N ALA A 11 -7.89 -16.12 19.45
CA ALA A 11 -9.30 -15.80 19.24
C ALA A 11 -9.86 -16.28 17.89
N ALA A 12 -9.06 -16.19 16.82
CA ALA A 12 -9.51 -16.52 15.46
C ALA A 12 -9.93 -18.01 15.29
N PRO A 13 -9.22 -19.01 15.85
CA PRO A 13 -9.68 -20.41 15.80
C PRO A 13 -11.01 -20.62 16.51
N ILE A 14 -11.18 -20.04 17.69
CA ILE A 14 -12.44 -20.13 18.47
C ILE A 14 -13.60 -19.50 17.69
N TRP A 15 -13.39 -18.32 17.08
CA TRP A 15 -14.40 -17.68 16.25
C TRP A 15 -14.76 -18.54 15.02
N ASN A 16 -13.76 -19.15 14.38
CA ASN A 16 -13.97 -20.01 13.22
C ASN A 16 -14.82 -21.25 13.57
N ASP A 17 -14.56 -21.90 14.70
CA ASP A 17 -15.34 -23.05 15.17
C ASP A 17 -16.81 -22.68 15.40
N ILE A 18 -17.05 -21.57 16.11
CA ILE A 18 -18.40 -21.07 16.41
C ILE A 18 -19.13 -20.70 15.12
N MET A 19 -18.53 -19.90 14.26
CA MET A 19 -19.19 -19.43 13.03
C MET A 19 -19.41 -20.55 12.03
N SER A 20 -18.49 -21.50 11.91
CA SER A 20 -18.66 -22.68 11.07
C SER A 20 -19.84 -23.52 11.52
N TYR A 21 -20.08 -23.65 12.84
CA TYR A 21 -21.27 -24.31 13.36
C TYR A 21 -22.56 -23.52 13.08
N LEU A 22 -22.57 -22.22 13.37
CA LEU A 22 -23.75 -21.36 13.22
C LEU A 22 -24.18 -21.19 11.76
N LEU A 23 -23.25 -21.24 10.82
CA LEU A 23 -23.52 -21.04 9.38
C LEU A 23 -23.94 -22.34 8.66
N LYS A 24 -23.95 -23.51 9.33
CA LYS A 24 -24.40 -24.77 8.72
C LYS A 24 -25.81 -24.65 8.15
N GLY A 25 -25.97 -25.04 6.89
CA GLY A 25 -27.26 -25.01 6.20
C GLY A 25 -27.80 -23.61 5.90
N LYS A 26 -27.02 -22.54 6.14
CA LYS A 26 -27.40 -21.18 5.76
C LYS A 26 -26.87 -20.85 4.36
N THR A 27 -27.70 -20.23 3.55
CA THR A 27 -27.28 -19.70 2.25
C THR A 27 -26.45 -18.43 2.44
N PRO A 28 -25.32 -18.28 1.74
CA PRO A 28 -24.55 -17.03 1.75
C PRO A 28 -25.42 -15.84 1.31
N GLN A 29 -25.42 -14.78 2.11
CA GLN A 29 -26.05 -13.52 1.73
C GLN A 29 -25.00 -12.60 1.11
N GLY A 30 -25.31 -12.06 -0.06
CA GLY A 30 -24.46 -11.05 -0.69
C GLY A 30 -24.48 -9.74 0.09
N LEU A 31 -23.40 -8.97 0.01
CA LEU A 31 -23.37 -7.62 0.55
C LEU A 31 -24.27 -6.71 -0.31
N SER A 32 -25.19 -5.98 0.32
CA SER A 32 -25.93 -4.91 -0.34
C SER A 32 -25.07 -3.65 -0.40
N ARG A 33 -24.93 -3.06 -1.58
CA ARG A 33 -24.18 -1.80 -1.74
C ARG A 33 -25.13 -0.60 -1.57
N PRO A 34 -24.90 0.27 -0.58
CA PRO A 34 -25.63 1.53 -0.45
C PRO A 34 -25.47 2.42 -1.69
N ALA A 35 -26.45 3.29 -1.95
CA ALA A 35 -26.46 4.14 -3.15
C ALA A 35 -25.35 5.21 -3.17
N ASP A 36 -24.84 5.59 -2.00
CA ASP A 36 -23.74 6.53 -1.79
C ASP A 36 -22.37 5.84 -1.81
N VAL A 37 -22.30 4.52 -1.93
CA VAL A 37 -21.05 3.78 -2.09
C VAL A 37 -20.81 3.51 -3.58
N ILE A 38 -19.76 4.12 -4.12
CA ILE A 38 -19.34 4.02 -5.51
C ILE A 38 -18.10 3.15 -5.64
N GLN A 39 -17.82 2.68 -6.86
CA GLN A 39 -16.57 2.00 -7.18
C GLN A 39 -15.73 2.84 -8.14
N LYS A 40 -14.42 2.86 -7.92
CA LYS A 40 -13.45 3.49 -8.82
C LYS A 40 -12.28 2.55 -9.03
N GLN A 41 -11.73 2.57 -10.25
CA GLN A 41 -10.40 2.00 -10.47
C GLN A 41 -9.36 2.97 -9.94
N VAL A 42 -8.40 2.44 -9.19
CA VAL A 42 -7.29 3.20 -8.60
C VAL A 42 -5.99 2.46 -8.85
N CYS A 43 -4.87 3.19 -8.90
CA CYS A 43 -3.55 2.59 -8.94
C CYS A 43 -3.28 1.81 -7.64
N SER A 44 -2.73 0.61 -7.76
CA SER A 44 -2.59 -0.34 -6.64
C SER A 44 -1.46 0.05 -5.68
N ASP A 45 -0.50 0.81 -6.17
CA ASP A 45 0.69 1.31 -5.47
C ASP A 45 0.42 2.62 -4.71
N THR A 46 -0.40 3.49 -5.26
CA THR A 46 -0.58 4.88 -4.78
C THR A 46 -1.99 5.21 -4.36
N GLY A 47 -2.99 4.40 -4.75
CA GLY A 47 -4.40 4.66 -4.49
C GLY A 47 -4.98 5.86 -5.24
N THR A 48 -4.22 6.48 -6.15
CA THR A 48 -4.68 7.60 -6.98
C THR A 48 -5.54 7.12 -8.13
N LEU A 49 -6.21 8.04 -8.82
CA LEU A 49 -6.87 7.70 -10.09
C LEU A 49 -5.83 7.26 -11.12
N PRO A 50 -6.12 6.30 -12.00
CA PRO A 50 -5.22 5.94 -13.09
C PRO A 50 -4.99 7.13 -14.03
N PRO A 51 -3.83 7.20 -14.71
CA PRO A 51 -3.57 8.22 -15.72
C PRO A 51 -4.64 8.18 -16.82
N PRO A 52 -4.99 9.33 -17.44
CA PRO A 52 -5.86 9.34 -18.60
C PRO A 52 -5.32 8.46 -19.73
N GLU A 53 -6.22 7.79 -20.44
CA GLU A 53 -5.85 7.01 -21.63
C GLU A 53 -5.12 7.91 -22.65
N GLY A 54 -4.01 7.40 -23.21
CA GLY A 54 -3.20 8.14 -24.18
C GLY A 54 -2.14 9.07 -23.58
N SER A 55 -2.02 9.17 -22.25
CA SER A 55 -0.96 9.95 -21.59
C SER A 55 0.43 9.31 -21.64
N GLY A 56 0.55 8.06 -22.09
CA GLY A 56 1.79 7.28 -22.11
C GLY A 56 2.23 6.76 -20.74
N ALA A 57 1.57 7.16 -19.66
CA ALA A 57 1.76 6.64 -18.31
C ALA A 57 0.69 5.58 -17.99
N SER A 58 1.08 4.52 -17.29
CA SER A 58 0.16 3.48 -16.81
C SER A 58 0.55 3.00 -15.42
N CYS A 59 -0.43 2.53 -14.66
CA CYS A 59 -0.23 1.94 -13.34
C CYS A 59 -1.04 0.63 -13.22
N PRO A 60 -0.62 -0.33 -12.39
CA PRO A 60 -1.44 -1.51 -12.10
C PRO A 60 -2.71 -1.09 -11.35
N THR A 61 -3.89 -1.32 -11.92
CA THR A 61 -5.16 -0.88 -11.31
C THR A 61 -5.85 -1.95 -10.49
N LYS A 62 -6.52 -1.54 -9.40
CA LYS A 62 -7.49 -2.35 -8.66
C LYS A 62 -8.82 -1.59 -8.50
N LEU A 63 -9.90 -2.34 -8.29
CA LEU A 63 -11.23 -1.77 -8.05
C LEU A 63 -11.44 -1.60 -6.55
N GLU A 64 -11.78 -0.39 -6.12
CA GLU A 64 -12.01 -0.05 -4.71
C GLU A 64 -13.35 0.65 -4.52
N TYR A 65 -13.91 0.53 -3.30
CA TYR A 65 -15.15 1.17 -2.89
C TYR A 65 -14.88 2.50 -2.17
N PHE A 66 -15.66 3.53 -2.49
CA PHE A 66 -15.57 4.86 -1.88
C PHE A 66 -16.96 5.37 -1.50
N ILE A 67 -17.02 6.18 -0.46
CA ILE A 67 -18.20 7.02 -0.22
C ILE A 67 -18.17 8.13 -1.27
N LYS A 68 -19.32 8.41 -1.90
CA LYS A 68 -19.43 9.44 -2.91
C LYS A 68 -18.90 10.78 -2.40
N GLY A 69 -17.91 11.35 -3.09
CA GLY A 69 -17.22 12.58 -2.72
C GLY A 69 -15.89 12.36 -1.99
N SER A 70 -15.61 11.15 -1.52
CA SER A 70 -14.36 10.77 -0.86
C SER A 70 -13.39 10.03 -1.79
N GLU A 71 -13.73 9.84 -3.07
CA GLU A 71 -12.83 9.23 -4.04
C GLU A 71 -11.56 10.06 -4.24
N PRO A 72 -10.43 9.41 -4.58
CA PRO A 72 -9.20 10.12 -4.91
C PRO A 72 -9.43 11.07 -6.09
N LYS A 73 -8.82 12.25 -5.99
CA LYS A 73 -8.87 13.29 -7.04
C LYS A 73 -7.52 13.52 -7.70
N SER A 74 -6.45 13.02 -7.09
CA SER A 74 -5.09 13.09 -7.61
C SER A 74 -4.84 12.01 -8.67
N GLN A 75 -3.95 12.34 -9.59
CA GLN A 75 -3.32 11.43 -10.53
C GLN A 75 -2.03 10.85 -9.91
N PRO A 76 -1.50 9.73 -10.43
CA PRO A 76 -0.30 9.15 -9.87
C PRO A 76 0.88 10.08 -10.13
N PRO A 77 1.94 10.01 -9.30
CA PRO A 77 3.15 10.78 -9.53
C PRO A 77 3.74 10.43 -10.90
N GLY A 78 4.18 11.46 -11.63
CA GLY A 78 4.93 11.28 -12.87
C GLY A 78 6.37 10.86 -12.59
N THR A 79 7.09 10.54 -13.67
CA THR A 79 8.55 10.34 -13.60
C THR A 79 9.23 11.67 -13.31
N SER A 80 10.05 11.70 -12.26
CA SER A 80 10.82 12.87 -11.85
C SER A 80 12.30 12.53 -11.71
N GLN A 81 13.17 13.49 -11.99
CA GLN A 81 14.59 13.37 -11.77
C GLN A 81 14.89 13.53 -10.28
N VAL A 82 15.39 12.47 -9.66
CA VAL A 82 15.75 12.46 -8.23
C VAL A 82 17.18 11.96 -8.02
N TRP A 83 17.76 12.42 -6.92
CA TRP A 83 19.09 11.99 -6.49
C TRP A 83 18.98 10.63 -5.78
N ILE A 84 19.59 9.63 -6.40
CA ILE A 84 19.69 8.27 -5.89
C ILE A 84 21.10 8.05 -5.35
N ASP A 85 21.24 7.38 -4.20
CA ASP A 85 22.53 6.94 -3.69
C ASP A 85 23.01 5.73 -4.50
N LYS A 86 24.22 5.83 -5.05
CA LYS A 86 24.83 4.76 -5.88
C LYS A 86 24.98 3.43 -5.13
N ASN A 87 25.17 3.47 -3.80
CA ASN A 87 25.40 2.28 -2.98
C ASN A 87 24.10 1.53 -2.69
N THR A 88 23.03 2.24 -2.35
CA THR A 88 21.73 1.63 -1.99
C THR A 88 20.82 1.49 -3.19
N GLN A 89 21.07 2.23 -4.28
CA GLN A 89 20.16 2.39 -5.42
C GLN A 89 18.77 2.89 -4.99
N ASP A 90 18.69 3.63 -3.87
CA ASP A 90 17.47 4.21 -3.31
C ASP A 90 17.63 5.72 -3.08
N LEU A 91 16.55 6.41 -2.68
CA LEU A 91 16.56 7.85 -2.41
C LEU A 91 17.68 8.26 -1.45
N ALA A 92 18.33 9.37 -1.77
CA ALA A 92 19.38 9.95 -0.94
C ALA A 92 18.88 10.23 0.49
N LYS A 93 19.71 9.93 1.49
CA LYS A 93 19.40 10.29 2.89
C LYS A 93 19.36 11.81 3.06
N LYS A 94 18.50 12.30 3.95
CA LYS A 94 18.40 13.74 4.28
C LYS A 94 19.80 14.28 4.68
N GLY A 95 20.39 15.13 3.84
CA GLY A 95 21.71 15.75 4.07
C GLY A 95 22.92 15.03 3.46
N GLN A 96 22.74 13.96 2.70
CA GLN A 96 23.82 13.31 1.96
C GLN A 96 24.25 14.16 0.75
N THR A 97 25.55 14.47 0.64
CA THR A 97 26.13 15.20 -0.50
C THR A 97 26.97 14.34 -1.42
N ASP A 98 27.33 13.13 -0.98
CA ASP A 98 28.34 12.30 -1.63
C ASP A 98 27.69 11.02 -2.21
N ASN A 99 28.28 10.50 -3.29
CA ASN A 99 27.83 9.30 -4.01
C ASN A 99 26.40 9.34 -4.59
N LEU A 100 25.96 10.53 -5.00
CA LEU A 100 24.66 10.71 -5.63
C LEU A 100 24.73 10.59 -7.16
N GLU A 101 23.66 10.07 -7.75
CA GLU A 101 23.40 10.08 -9.19
C GLU A 101 22.00 10.59 -9.48
N LEU A 102 21.87 11.40 -10.54
CA LEU A 102 20.56 11.87 -11.00
C LEU A 102 19.95 10.79 -11.90
N LYS A 103 18.80 10.24 -11.49
CA LYS A 103 18.08 9.21 -12.23
C LYS A 103 16.60 9.56 -12.32
N ASP A 104 16.00 9.12 -13.42
CA ASP A 104 14.56 9.18 -13.62
C ASP A 104 13.90 8.09 -12.78
N ALA A 105 13.06 8.48 -11.83
CA ALA A 105 12.32 7.56 -10.98
C ALA A 105 10.90 8.08 -10.70
N VAL A 106 10.00 7.15 -10.42
CA VAL A 106 8.64 7.50 -9.99
C VAL A 106 8.66 7.67 -8.47
N VAL A 107 8.45 8.89 -8.01
CA VAL A 107 8.50 9.22 -6.57
C VAL A 107 7.15 9.67 -6.09
N PHE A 108 6.63 8.94 -5.10
CA PHE A 108 5.43 9.30 -4.38
C PHE A 108 5.78 10.19 -3.19
N THR A 109 5.01 11.26 -2.97
CA THR A 109 5.14 12.12 -1.79
C THR A 109 3.90 11.96 -0.93
N ASP A 110 4.08 11.55 0.31
CA ASP A 110 3.00 11.44 1.29
C ASP A 110 2.55 12.82 1.78
N PRO A 111 1.30 13.00 2.25
CA PRO A 111 0.83 14.20 2.95
C PRO A 111 1.76 14.76 4.05
N THR A 112 2.61 13.94 4.68
CA THR A 112 3.62 14.41 5.65
C THR A 112 4.83 15.11 5.00
N GLY A 113 4.98 15.00 3.68
CA GLY A 113 6.09 15.52 2.89
C GLY A 113 7.25 14.52 2.69
N ASP A 114 7.14 13.31 3.22
CA ASP A 114 8.14 12.27 2.99
C ASP A 114 8.00 11.67 1.58
N GLN A 115 9.14 11.39 0.96
CA GLN A 115 9.24 10.87 -0.40
C GLN A 115 9.59 9.39 -0.39
N TYR A 116 8.94 8.64 -1.28
CA TYR A 116 9.14 7.21 -1.46
C TYR A 116 9.29 6.88 -2.95
N CYS A 117 10.34 6.17 -3.32
CA CYS A 117 10.63 5.85 -4.72
C CYS A 117 10.01 4.51 -5.14
N LEU A 118 8.95 4.52 -5.93
CA LEU A 118 8.23 3.30 -6.34
C LEU A 118 9.04 2.38 -7.27
N THR A 119 10.02 2.92 -7.98
CA THR A 119 10.84 2.19 -8.96
C THR A 119 12.21 1.79 -8.43
N CYS A 120 12.57 2.20 -7.22
CA CYS A 120 13.89 1.91 -6.65
C CYS A 120 13.91 0.50 -6.05
N PRO A 121 15.00 -0.26 -6.23
CA PRO A 121 15.21 -1.50 -5.52
C PRO A 121 15.51 -1.18 -4.05
N HIS A 122 14.46 -1.03 -3.25
CA HIS A 122 14.62 -0.79 -1.82
C HIS A 122 15.43 -1.94 -1.20
N PRO A 123 16.47 -1.63 -0.41
CA PRO A 123 17.16 -2.67 0.34
C PRO A 123 16.14 -3.33 1.27
N THR A 124 16.08 -4.66 1.25
CA THR A 124 15.22 -5.41 2.16
C THR A 124 15.55 -4.95 3.58
N PRO A 125 14.57 -4.46 4.36
CA PRO A 125 14.86 -4.07 5.73
C PRO A 125 15.44 -5.29 6.46
N GLU A 126 16.65 -5.15 6.99
CA GLU A 126 17.21 -6.16 7.88
C GLU A 126 16.25 -6.28 9.06
N VAL A 127 15.52 -7.39 9.09
CA VAL A 127 14.66 -7.73 10.23
C VAL A 127 15.60 -7.94 11.40
N SER A 128 15.82 -6.94 12.24
CA SER A 128 16.64 -7.09 13.45
C SER A 128 15.97 -8.12 14.36
N PRO A 129 16.49 -9.34 14.48
CA PRO A 129 15.85 -10.38 15.26
C PRO A 129 16.58 -10.47 16.59
N THR A 130 16.31 -9.56 17.53
CA THR A 130 16.56 -9.87 18.94
C THR A 130 15.60 -9.07 19.82
N PRO A 131 14.45 -9.63 20.21
CA PRO A 131 13.88 -9.23 21.49
C PRO A 131 14.94 -9.50 22.56
N THR A 132 15.41 -8.44 23.23
CA THR A 132 16.29 -8.56 24.39
C THR A 132 15.60 -9.44 25.44
N PRO A 133 16.27 -10.46 25.98
CA PRO A 133 15.70 -11.33 27.01
C PRO A 133 15.38 -10.60 28.32
#